data_AF-A0A7Z1HJJ7-F1
#
_entry.id   AF-A0A7Z1HJJ7-F1
#
_cell.length_a   1.000
_cell.length_b   1.000
_cell.length_c   1.000
_cell.angle_alpha   90.00
_cell.angle_beta   90.00
_cell.angle_gamma   90.00
#
_symmetry.space_group_name_H-M   'P 1'
#
loop_
_entity.id
_entity.type
_entity.pdbx_description
1 polymer ?
#
loop_
_entity_poly.entity_id
_entity_poly.type
_entity_poly.pdbx_seq_one_letter_code
_entity_poly.pdbx_strand_id
1 'polypeptide(L)'
;MRLLFFMLLLGLTTTAYCEEEAKELPPINPAYNAEHAMALVNQGSRIFAVSLPTYKQPHDVQVVYKIDNPDVAFLNVVRGAELITIKPKPFNIQRLMRGEEITITADVYNGDYRRDGSLVYENRTIEMSKLLYARELDDLAESSQWQEYDLITLKENERIYIHKISQAPSYNHLIFVDLANACLQKFRTSKRVPKESELTYKFINCGTLKPLYFDSEDLK
;
A
#
# COMPACT_ATOMS: atom_id res chain seq x y z
N MET A 1 73.30 21.39 -5.61
CA MET A 1 71.90 21.39 -5.12
C MET A 1 70.99 21.04 -6.28
N ARG A 2 70.71 19.73 -6.41
CA ARG A 2 69.73 19.13 -7.31
C ARG A 2 68.42 18.99 -6.53
N LEU A 3 67.32 18.80 -7.26
CA LEU A 3 65.93 18.67 -6.82
C LEU A 3 65.22 19.98 -6.55
N LEU A 4 64.44 20.43 -7.55
CA LEU A 4 63.04 20.85 -7.38
C LEU A 4 62.47 21.20 -8.74
N PHE A 5 62.35 20.18 -9.61
CA PHE A 5 61.66 20.31 -10.89
C PHE A 5 61.07 18.95 -11.25
N PHE A 6 60.00 18.53 -10.57
CA PHE A 6 59.13 17.43 -11.01
C PHE A 6 58.01 17.26 -9.97
N MET A 7 56.90 17.96 -10.13
CA MET A 7 55.58 17.52 -9.65
C MET A 7 54.49 18.44 -10.23
N LEU A 8 54.23 18.26 -11.53
CA LEU A 8 52.99 18.69 -12.15
C LEU A 8 52.47 17.53 -13.02
N LEU A 9 52.00 16.47 -12.36
CA LEU A 9 51.11 15.49 -12.96
C LEU A 9 49.78 15.58 -12.22
N LEU A 10 48.92 16.47 -12.72
CA LEU A 10 47.51 16.48 -12.36
C LEU A 10 46.92 15.12 -12.78
N GLY A 11 46.49 14.35 -11.78
CA GLY A 11 45.73 13.12 -12.01
C GLY A 11 44.36 13.46 -12.61
N LEU A 12 44.17 13.08 -13.87
CA LEU A 12 42.86 12.91 -14.47
C LEU A 12 42.25 11.62 -13.89
N THR A 13 41.54 11.71 -12.77
CA THR A 13 40.67 10.63 -12.32
C THR A 13 39.43 10.66 -13.19
N THR A 14 39.38 9.80 -14.21
CA THR A 14 38.15 9.48 -14.93
C THR A 14 37.19 8.83 -13.94
N THR A 15 36.16 9.56 -13.54
CA THR A 15 34.99 8.99 -12.87
C THR A 15 34.31 8.07 -13.88
N ALA A 16 34.53 6.77 -13.76
CA ALA A 16 33.71 5.76 -14.43
C ALA A 16 32.29 5.89 -13.86
N TYR A 17 31.41 6.56 -14.60
CA TYR A 17 29.98 6.41 -14.41
C TYR A 17 29.64 4.97 -14.78
N CYS A 18 29.43 4.13 -13.77
CA CYS A 18 28.75 2.86 -13.94
C CYS A 18 27.27 3.23 -14.12
N GLU A 19 26.85 3.39 -15.37
CA GLU A 19 25.44 3.47 -15.72
C GLU A 19 24.87 2.07 -15.43
N GLU A 20 24.17 1.95 -14.29
CA GLU A 20 23.43 0.76 -13.95
C GLU A 20 22.38 0.57 -15.06
N GLU A 21 22.62 -0.41 -15.96
CA GLU A 21 21.67 -0.76 -17.01
C GLU A 21 20.29 -0.94 -16.37
N ALA A 22 19.38 -0.02 -16.69
CA ALA A 22 18.02 -0.07 -16.18
C ALA A 22 17.42 -1.40 -16.61
N LYS A 23 17.35 -2.35 -15.66
CA LYS A 23 16.84 -3.69 -15.89
C LYS A 23 15.43 -3.55 -16.47
N GLU A 24 15.24 -3.91 -17.74
CA GLU A 24 13.95 -3.81 -18.39
C GLU A 24 12.92 -4.56 -17.54
N LEU A 25 11.85 -3.85 -17.16
CA LEU A 25 10.76 -4.46 -16.42
C LEU A 25 10.17 -5.58 -17.29
N PRO A 26 9.85 -6.76 -16.73
CA PRO A 26 9.23 -7.82 -17.49
C PRO A 26 7.96 -7.30 -18.18
N PRO A 27 7.52 -7.90 -19.30
CA PRO A 27 6.29 -7.48 -19.95
C PRO A 27 5.10 -7.57 -18.98
N ILE A 28 4.13 -6.65 -19.11
CA ILE A 28 2.90 -6.71 -18.32
C ILE A 28 2.18 -8.02 -18.64
N ASN A 29 1.86 -8.81 -17.60
CA ASN A 29 1.13 -10.05 -17.77
C ASN A 29 -0.37 -9.75 -17.98
N PRO A 30 -0.96 -10.11 -19.14
CA PRO A 30 -2.36 -9.81 -19.46
C PRO A 30 -3.37 -10.43 -18.49
N ALA A 31 -3.00 -11.51 -17.80
CA ALA A 31 -3.87 -12.16 -16.82
C ALA A 31 -4.28 -11.22 -15.68
N TYR A 32 -3.46 -10.23 -15.35
CA TYR A 32 -3.76 -9.20 -14.35
C TYR A 32 -4.76 -8.13 -14.82
N ASN A 33 -5.27 -8.20 -16.06
CA ASN A 33 -6.30 -7.28 -16.53
C ASN A 33 -7.69 -7.71 -16.06
N ALA A 34 -8.12 -7.19 -14.91
CA ALA A 34 -9.34 -7.59 -14.24
C ALA A 34 -9.97 -6.43 -13.45
N GLU A 35 -11.17 -6.65 -12.91
CA GLU A 35 -11.77 -5.76 -11.91
C GLU A 35 -11.02 -5.94 -10.58
N HIS A 36 -10.26 -4.93 -10.16
CA HIS A 36 -9.52 -4.97 -8.90
C HIS A 36 -10.24 -4.15 -7.84
N ALA A 37 -11.00 -4.83 -6.98
CA ALA A 37 -11.67 -4.21 -5.84
C ALA A 37 -10.66 -3.47 -4.95
N MET A 38 -11.01 -2.27 -4.49
CA MET A 38 -10.18 -1.50 -3.56
C MET A 38 -11.02 -0.84 -2.47
N ALA A 39 -10.46 -0.76 -1.27
CA ALA A 39 -10.97 0.10 -0.21
C ALA A 39 -10.33 1.49 -0.32
N LEU A 40 -11.11 2.54 -0.03
CA LEU A 40 -10.59 3.90 0.11
C LEU A 40 -10.47 4.23 1.59
N VAL A 41 -9.26 4.57 2.01
CA VAL A 41 -8.96 5.00 3.38
C VAL A 41 -8.40 6.42 3.33
N ASN A 42 -8.52 7.16 4.43
CA ASN A 42 -8.02 8.53 4.47
C ASN A 42 -7.11 8.80 5.68
N GLN A 43 -6.18 9.74 5.50
CA GLN A 43 -5.51 10.38 6.62
C GLN A 43 -5.40 11.89 6.40
N GLY A 44 -6.10 12.65 7.26
CA GLY A 44 -6.35 14.06 7.03
C GLY A 44 -7.12 14.25 5.71
N SER A 45 -6.56 15.03 4.79
CA SER A 45 -7.09 15.27 3.45
C SER A 45 -6.59 14.31 2.37
N ARG A 46 -5.67 13.39 2.70
CA ARG A 46 -5.15 12.41 1.74
C ARG A 46 -6.06 11.19 1.71
N ILE A 47 -6.31 10.68 0.51
CA ILE A 47 -7.02 9.42 0.28
C ILE A 47 -6.03 8.42 -0.31
N PHE A 48 -6.12 7.18 0.14
CA PHE A 48 -5.34 6.06 -0.34
C PHE A 48 -6.30 4.97 -0.80
N ALA A 49 -6.04 4.39 -1.97
CA ALA A 49 -6.66 3.18 -2.42
C ALA A 49 -5.84 1.98 -1.97
N VAL A 50 -6.51 0.99 -1.39
CA VAL A 50 -5.91 -0.23 -0.85
C VAL A 50 -6.55 -1.39 -1.60
N SER A 51 -5.74 -2.21 -2.29
CA SER A 51 -6.30 -3.39 -2.97
C SER A 51 -6.94 -4.35 -1.97
N LEU A 52 -7.95 -5.09 -2.42
CA LEU A 52 -8.57 -6.19 -1.69
C LEU A 52 -8.04 -7.51 -2.25
N PRO A 53 -6.86 -7.98 -1.80
CA PRO A 53 -6.23 -9.14 -2.38
C PRO A 53 -6.89 -10.46 -1.99
N THR A 54 -6.66 -11.47 -2.82
CA THR A 54 -6.92 -12.90 -2.52
C THR A 54 -5.67 -13.70 -2.84
N TYR A 55 -5.61 -14.99 -2.50
CA TYR A 55 -4.45 -15.84 -2.83
C TYR A 55 -4.36 -16.27 -4.30
N LYS A 56 -5.26 -15.79 -5.17
CA LYS A 56 -5.33 -16.24 -6.56
C LYS A 56 -5.15 -15.07 -7.52
N GLN A 57 -4.35 -15.31 -8.55
CA GLN A 57 -4.32 -14.47 -9.73
C GLN A 57 -5.74 -14.24 -10.27
N PRO A 58 -6.13 -13.00 -10.60
CA PRO A 58 -5.30 -11.78 -10.71
C PRO A 58 -5.28 -10.87 -9.46
N HIS A 59 -5.77 -11.36 -8.32
CA HIS A 59 -5.94 -10.56 -7.10
C HIS A 59 -4.90 -10.88 -6.03
N ASP A 60 -3.83 -11.58 -6.38
CA ASP A 60 -2.69 -11.96 -5.54
C ASP A 60 -1.67 -10.84 -5.35
N VAL A 61 -2.15 -9.59 -5.24
CA VAL A 61 -1.30 -8.41 -5.08
C VAL A 61 -1.84 -7.45 -4.02
N GLN A 62 -0.98 -7.10 -3.07
CA GLN A 62 -1.25 -6.10 -2.05
C GLN A 62 -0.64 -4.76 -2.51
N VAL A 63 -1.51 -3.79 -2.80
CA VAL A 63 -1.11 -2.47 -3.31
C VAL A 63 -1.75 -1.38 -2.48
N VAL A 64 -0.96 -0.35 -2.14
CA VAL A 64 -1.45 0.91 -1.59
C VAL A 64 -1.01 2.03 -2.51
N TYR A 65 -1.97 2.81 -2.98
CA TYR A 65 -1.75 3.93 -3.89
C TYR A 65 -2.37 5.20 -3.33
N LYS A 66 -1.69 6.33 -3.49
CA LYS A 66 -2.26 7.64 -3.23
C LYS A 66 -3.21 8.02 -4.36
N ILE A 67 -4.36 8.58 -4.02
CA ILE A 67 -5.25 9.24 -4.96
C ILE A 67 -5.00 10.75 -4.88
N ASP A 68 -4.89 11.41 -6.03
CA ASP A 68 -4.81 12.86 -6.11
C ASP A 68 -6.18 13.52 -6.33
N ASN A 69 -6.23 14.79 -5.91
CA ASN A 69 -7.31 15.72 -6.23
C ASN A 69 -8.74 15.26 -5.92
N PRO A 70 -9.05 14.67 -4.75
CA PRO A 70 -10.44 14.44 -4.40
C PRO A 70 -11.14 15.78 -4.20
N ASP A 71 -12.22 16.04 -4.93
CA ASP A 71 -13.09 17.16 -4.60
C ASP A 71 -13.58 17.05 -3.15
N VAL A 72 -13.96 18.19 -2.55
CA VAL A 72 -14.33 18.25 -1.13
C VAL A 72 -15.50 17.31 -0.81
N ALA A 73 -16.44 17.11 -1.75
CA ALA A 73 -17.58 16.22 -1.53
C ALA A 73 -17.12 14.75 -1.45
N PHE A 74 -16.23 14.33 -2.37
CA PHE A 74 -15.68 12.98 -2.37
C PHE A 74 -14.81 12.69 -1.15
N LEU A 75 -13.98 13.66 -0.73
CA LEU A 75 -13.22 13.53 0.51
C LEU A 75 -14.14 13.36 1.72
N ASN A 76 -15.27 14.08 1.77
CA ASN A 76 -16.24 13.95 2.85
C ASN A 76 -16.95 12.58 2.86
N VAL A 77 -17.22 12.00 1.68
CA VAL A 77 -17.75 10.63 1.55
C VAL A 77 -16.77 9.64 2.17
N VAL A 78 -15.49 9.69 1.78
CA VAL A 78 -14.47 8.77 2.32
C VAL A 78 -14.25 8.96 3.82
N ARG A 79 -14.27 10.20 4.31
CA ARG A 79 -14.08 10.50 5.73
C ARG A 79 -15.27 10.13 6.62
N GLY A 80 -16.48 10.20 6.07
CA GLY A 80 -17.73 10.05 6.83
C GLY A 80 -18.24 8.62 6.91
N ALA A 81 -17.75 7.71 6.07
CA ALA A 81 -18.13 6.31 6.07
C ALA A 81 -17.18 5.46 6.92
N GLU A 82 -17.69 4.32 7.40
CA GLU A 82 -16.88 3.29 8.05
C GLU A 82 -15.96 2.59 7.04
N LEU A 83 -16.50 2.30 5.84
CA LEU A 83 -15.77 1.72 4.74
C LEU A 83 -16.30 2.32 3.43
N ILE A 84 -15.40 2.73 2.55
CA ILE A 84 -15.72 2.98 1.15
C ILE A 84 -14.99 1.94 0.33
N THR A 85 -15.69 1.30 -0.59
CA THR A 85 -15.07 0.46 -1.62
C THR A 85 -15.34 1.02 -3.00
N ILE A 86 -14.40 0.80 -3.90
CA ILE A 86 -14.57 1.11 -5.32
C ILE A 86 -14.58 -0.19 -6.12
N LYS A 87 -15.40 -0.17 -7.17
CA LYS A 87 -15.49 -1.20 -8.20
C LYS A 87 -14.97 -0.61 -9.52
N PRO A 88 -13.66 -0.72 -9.82
CA PRO A 88 -13.10 -0.16 -11.04
C PRO A 88 -13.53 -0.93 -12.27
N LYS A 89 -13.62 -0.24 -13.41
CA LYS A 89 -13.58 -0.92 -14.71
C LYS A 89 -12.28 -1.73 -14.82
N PRO A 90 -12.28 -2.85 -15.57
CA PRO A 90 -11.10 -3.70 -15.66
C PRO A 90 -9.85 -2.95 -16.11
N PHE A 91 -8.74 -3.17 -15.41
CA PHE A 91 -7.43 -2.63 -15.77
C PHE A 91 -6.33 -3.60 -15.29
N ASN A 92 -5.11 -3.40 -15.75
CA ASN A 92 -3.98 -4.21 -15.31
C ASN A 92 -3.31 -3.63 -14.06
N ILE A 93 -3.47 -4.30 -12.92
CA ILE A 93 -2.95 -3.83 -11.62
C ILE A 93 -1.42 -3.77 -11.56
N GLN A 94 -0.70 -4.50 -12.43
CA GLN A 94 0.76 -4.39 -12.50
C GLN A 94 1.22 -2.99 -12.91
N ARG A 95 0.37 -2.19 -13.56
CA ARG A 95 0.65 -0.77 -13.82
C ARG A 95 0.86 0.02 -12.53
N LEU A 96 0.02 -0.25 -11.52
CA LEU A 96 0.17 0.35 -10.19
C LEU A 96 1.43 -0.19 -9.49
N MET A 97 1.73 -1.48 -9.61
CA MET A 97 2.95 -2.04 -9.01
C MET A 97 4.25 -1.45 -9.60
N ARG A 98 4.20 -0.99 -10.86
CA ARG A 98 5.29 -0.27 -11.52
C ARG A 98 5.38 1.21 -11.15
N GLY A 99 4.43 1.70 -10.34
CA GLY A 99 4.35 3.11 -9.98
C GLY A 99 3.86 4.02 -11.09
N GLU A 100 3.15 3.49 -12.10
CA GLU A 100 2.56 4.32 -13.14
C GLU A 100 1.45 5.21 -12.57
N GLU A 101 1.46 6.49 -12.94
CA GLU A 101 0.31 7.35 -12.74
C GLU A 101 -0.77 6.99 -13.76
N ILE A 102 -1.94 6.57 -13.27
CA ILE A 102 -3.05 6.15 -14.14
C ILE A 102 -4.35 6.77 -13.66
N THR A 103 -5.26 6.96 -14.59
CA THR A 103 -6.64 7.33 -14.27
C THR A 103 -7.54 6.12 -14.50
N ILE A 104 -8.30 5.75 -13.48
CA ILE A 104 -9.30 4.67 -13.56
C ILE A 104 -10.70 5.27 -13.50
N THR A 105 -11.67 4.52 -14.03
CA THR A 105 -13.10 4.82 -13.83
C THR A 105 -13.68 3.75 -12.92
N ALA A 106 -14.39 4.15 -11.86
CA ALA A 106 -14.93 3.22 -10.89
C ALA A 106 -16.29 3.67 -10.35
N ASP A 107 -17.12 2.70 -9.99
CA ASP A 107 -18.27 2.93 -9.14
C ASP A 107 -17.81 2.99 -7.68
N VAL A 108 -18.39 3.88 -6.89
CA VAL A 108 -18.03 4.10 -5.48
C VAL A 108 -19.19 3.67 -4.60
N TYR A 109 -18.91 2.86 -3.59
CA TYR A 109 -19.89 2.30 -2.68
C TYR A 109 -19.59 2.70 -1.23
N ASN A 110 -20.63 2.97 -0.46
CA ASN A 110 -20.58 3.00 1.00
C ASN A 110 -20.77 1.58 1.53
N GLY A 111 -19.77 1.07 2.25
CA GLY A 111 -19.62 -0.34 2.60
C GLY A 111 -18.84 -1.14 1.55
N ASP A 112 -18.81 -2.46 1.72
CA ASP A 112 -18.20 -3.39 0.78
C ASP A 112 -19.19 -3.73 -0.34
N TYR A 113 -18.90 -3.33 -1.58
CA TYR A 113 -19.79 -3.58 -2.71
C TYR A 113 -20.02 -5.08 -2.99
N ARG A 114 -19.14 -5.96 -2.51
CA ARG A 114 -19.27 -7.42 -2.64
C ARG A 114 -20.23 -8.01 -1.59
N ARG A 115 -20.65 -7.20 -0.60
CA ARG A 115 -21.45 -7.57 0.58
C ARG A 115 -22.50 -6.49 0.88
N ASP A 116 -23.32 -6.16 -0.11
CA ASP A 116 -24.47 -5.24 0.02
C ASP A 116 -24.13 -3.75 0.23
N GLY A 117 -22.93 -3.32 -0.15
CA GLY A 117 -22.58 -1.89 -0.20
C GLY A 117 -23.55 -1.06 -1.06
N SER A 118 -23.80 0.18 -0.65
CA SER A 118 -24.72 1.08 -1.33
C SER A 118 -23.98 2.00 -2.31
N LEU A 119 -24.41 2.05 -3.57
CA LEU A 119 -23.82 2.91 -4.60
C LEU A 119 -23.95 4.40 -4.21
N VAL A 120 -22.84 5.13 -4.27
CA VAL A 120 -22.75 6.57 -3.99
C VAL A 120 -22.44 7.36 -5.25
N TYR A 121 -21.50 6.87 -6.06
CA TYR A 121 -21.16 7.45 -7.37
C TYR A 121 -21.05 6.35 -8.42
N GLU A 122 -21.56 6.63 -9.61
CA GLU A 122 -21.38 5.78 -10.78
C GLU A 122 -20.30 6.37 -11.69
N ASN A 123 -19.47 5.52 -12.30
CA ASN A 123 -18.48 5.91 -13.32
C ASN A 123 -17.58 7.10 -12.93
N ARG A 124 -17.17 7.18 -11.66
CA ARG A 124 -16.30 8.26 -11.18
C ARG A 124 -14.87 8.07 -11.65
N THR A 125 -14.26 9.13 -12.17
CA THR A 125 -12.84 9.17 -12.51
C THR A 125 -12.00 9.32 -11.25
N ILE A 126 -10.97 8.48 -11.10
CA ILE A 126 -10.05 8.48 -9.96
C ILE A 126 -8.62 8.49 -10.48
N GLU A 127 -7.86 9.51 -10.09
CA GLU A 127 -6.46 9.70 -10.45
C GLU A 127 -5.55 9.02 -9.42
N MET A 128 -4.95 7.90 -9.83
CA MET A 128 -3.98 7.13 -9.05
C MET A 128 -2.62 7.78 -9.26
N SER A 129 -2.12 8.52 -8.26
CA SER A 129 -0.99 9.44 -8.41
C SER A 129 0.36 8.94 -7.89
N LYS A 130 0.37 8.09 -6.87
CA LYS A 130 1.66 7.64 -6.31
C LYS A 130 1.57 6.27 -5.66
N LEU A 131 2.49 5.38 -6.06
CA LEU A 131 2.71 4.12 -5.36
C LEU A 131 3.28 4.37 -3.96
N LEU A 132 2.66 3.76 -2.96
CA LEU A 132 3.12 3.77 -1.58
C LEU A 132 3.59 2.40 -1.10
N TYR A 133 2.97 1.33 -1.61
CA TYR A 133 3.33 -0.05 -1.29
C TYR A 133 2.85 -0.97 -2.41
N ALA A 134 3.67 -1.94 -2.80
CA ALA A 134 3.29 -3.04 -3.67
C ALA A 134 4.03 -4.31 -3.23
N ARG A 135 3.30 -5.42 -3.17
CA ARG A 135 3.83 -6.75 -2.89
C ARG A 135 2.96 -7.81 -3.56
N GLU A 136 3.58 -8.75 -4.26
CA GLU A 136 2.91 -9.97 -4.70
C GLU A 136 2.71 -10.90 -3.50
N LEU A 137 1.61 -11.66 -3.51
CA LEU A 137 1.34 -12.67 -2.50
C LEU A 137 1.99 -14.01 -2.86
N ASP A 138 3.27 -13.94 -3.24
CA ASP A 138 4.16 -15.07 -3.46
C ASP A 138 5.06 -15.31 -2.23
N ASP A 139 5.59 -16.53 -2.13
CA ASP A 139 6.51 -16.95 -1.05
C ASP A 139 6.06 -16.52 0.37
N LEU A 140 4.81 -16.82 0.69
CA LEU A 140 4.18 -16.37 1.93
C LEU A 140 4.68 -17.18 3.13
N ALA A 141 5.06 -16.46 4.20
CA ALA A 141 5.30 -17.06 5.51
C ALA A 141 4.07 -17.83 6.02
N GLU A 142 4.30 -18.86 6.83
CA GLU A 142 3.23 -19.64 7.46
C GLU A 142 2.35 -18.77 8.36
N SER A 143 1.04 -19.04 8.34
CA SER A 143 0.09 -18.40 9.25
C SER A 143 0.44 -18.69 10.71
N SER A 144 0.68 -17.64 11.50
CA SER A 144 1.10 -17.79 12.89
C SER A 144 0.49 -16.72 13.79
N GLN A 145 0.70 -16.86 15.10
CA GLN A 145 0.36 -15.80 16.07
C GLN A 145 1.35 -14.62 16.03
N TRP A 146 2.48 -14.76 15.34
CA TRP A 146 3.40 -13.66 15.12
C TRP A 146 2.96 -12.87 13.90
N GLN A 147 2.54 -11.64 14.14
CA GLN A 147 2.11 -10.70 13.11
C GLN A 147 3.28 -9.82 12.73
N GLU A 148 3.46 -9.59 11.44
CA GLU A 148 4.53 -8.76 10.90
C GLU A 148 3.95 -7.68 9.99
N TYR A 149 4.50 -6.48 10.07
CA TYR A 149 4.02 -5.31 9.36
C TYR A 149 5.17 -4.65 8.61
N ASP A 150 4.94 -4.27 7.36
CA ASP A 150 5.81 -3.34 6.64
C ASP A 150 5.40 -1.90 6.96
N LEU A 151 6.33 -0.95 6.75
CA LEU A 151 6.04 0.47 6.92
C LEU A 151 5.94 1.20 5.59
N ILE A 152 4.95 2.08 5.52
CA ILE A 152 4.81 3.10 4.48
C ILE A 152 5.11 4.46 5.13
N THR A 153 6.11 5.16 4.61
CA THR A 153 6.46 6.51 5.09
C THR A 153 5.67 7.58 4.35
N LEU A 154 4.78 8.28 5.06
CA LEU A 154 4.00 9.36 4.48
C LEU A 154 4.70 10.72 4.60
N LYS A 155 5.27 11.02 5.76
CA LYS A 155 6.07 12.20 6.13
C LYS A 155 7.02 11.84 7.28
N GLU A 156 7.90 12.74 7.73
CA GLU A 156 8.91 12.48 8.78
C GLU A 156 8.41 11.62 9.95
N ASN A 157 7.28 11.98 10.57
CA ASN A 157 6.71 11.24 11.72
C ASN A 157 5.41 10.48 11.40
N GLU A 158 4.93 10.53 10.16
CA GLU A 158 3.68 9.88 9.78
C GLU A 158 3.96 8.57 9.05
N ARG A 159 3.43 7.46 9.56
CA ARG A 159 3.55 6.14 8.94
C ARG A 159 2.18 5.48 8.76
N ILE A 160 2.10 4.59 7.79
CA ILE A 160 1.07 3.54 7.76
C ILE A 160 1.79 2.20 7.95
N TYR A 161 1.32 1.41 8.89
CA TYR A 161 1.73 0.02 9.06
C TYR A 161 0.75 -0.84 8.27
N ILE A 162 1.28 -1.68 7.40
CA ILE A 162 0.50 -2.61 6.58
C ILE A 162 0.85 -4.05 6.96
N HIS A 163 -0.16 -4.85 7.27
CA HIS A 163 0.05 -6.24 7.63
C HIS A 163 0.61 -7.01 6.43
N LYS A 164 1.72 -7.72 6.66
CA LYS A 164 2.29 -8.65 5.69
C LYS A 164 1.42 -9.88 5.66
N ILE A 165 0.50 -9.92 4.70
CA ILE A 165 -0.38 -11.07 4.50
C ILE A 165 0.49 -12.34 4.43
N SER A 166 0.22 -13.28 5.33
CA SER A 166 0.80 -14.62 5.38
C SER A 166 -0.16 -15.63 4.71
N GLN A 167 0.22 -16.90 4.69
CA GLN A 167 -0.66 -17.99 4.22
C GLN A 167 -1.99 -18.02 4.99
N ALA A 168 -2.99 -18.68 4.43
CA ALA A 168 -4.30 -18.82 5.07
C ALA A 168 -4.21 -19.55 6.42
N PRO A 169 -4.96 -19.11 7.46
CA PRO A 169 -5.79 -17.91 7.49
C PRO A 169 -4.96 -16.65 7.79
N SER A 170 -5.34 -15.53 7.18
CA SER A 170 -4.68 -14.23 7.35
C SER A 170 -5.72 -13.10 7.30
N TYR A 171 -5.27 -11.86 7.19
CA TYR A 171 -6.09 -10.66 7.12
C TYR A 171 -5.33 -9.52 6.46
N ASN A 172 -6.04 -8.57 5.88
CA ASN A 172 -5.49 -7.32 5.37
C ASN A 172 -5.79 -6.23 6.40
N HIS A 173 -4.76 -5.55 6.88
CA HIS A 173 -4.92 -4.52 7.90
C HIS A 173 -3.94 -3.39 7.67
N LEU A 174 -4.46 -2.17 7.71
CA LEU A 174 -3.68 -0.95 7.67
C LEU A 174 -4.01 -0.11 8.89
N ILE A 175 -2.98 0.44 9.52
CA ILE A 175 -3.14 1.35 10.64
C ILE A 175 -2.19 2.54 10.50
N PHE A 176 -2.73 3.74 10.67
CA PHE A 176 -1.92 4.95 10.72
C PHE A 176 -1.20 5.02 12.06
N VAL A 177 0.05 5.49 12.05
CA VAL A 177 0.89 5.67 13.22
C VAL A 177 1.56 7.05 13.15
N ASP A 178 1.47 7.81 14.24
CA ASP A 178 2.25 9.02 14.45
C ASP A 178 3.44 8.68 15.37
N LEU A 179 4.66 8.71 14.83
CA LEU A 179 5.89 8.21 15.45
C LEU A 179 6.42 9.12 16.57
N ALA A 180 5.55 9.54 17.48
CA ALA A 180 5.99 10.13 18.74
C ALA A 180 6.86 9.15 19.57
N ASN A 181 6.70 7.83 19.34
CA ASN A 181 7.38 6.77 20.09
C ASN A 181 7.82 5.59 19.19
N ALA A 182 8.64 4.68 19.74
CA ALA A 182 9.07 3.45 19.08
C ALA A 182 7.92 2.44 18.92
N CYS A 183 7.75 1.92 17.70
CA CYS A 183 6.67 1.02 17.33
C CYS A 183 7.17 -0.32 16.81
N LEU A 184 6.68 -1.40 17.43
CA LEU A 184 7.03 -2.75 17.02
C LEU A 184 6.34 -3.12 15.71
N GLN A 185 7.14 -3.50 14.70
CA GLN A 185 6.65 -4.05 13.43
C GLN A 185 6.27 -5.53 13.55
N LYS A 186 6.73 -6.20 14.61
CA LYS A 186 6.48 -7.62 14.86
C LYS A 186 6.05 -7.85 16.29
N PHE A 187 4.91 -8.51 16.46
CA PHE A 187 4.36 -8.81 17.78
C PHE A 187 3.49 -10.06 17.76
N ARG A 188 3.27 -10.63 18.94
CA ARG A 188 2.41 -11.79 19.11
C ARG A 188 0.98 -11.40 19.45
N THR A 189 0.03 -12.09 18.85
CA THR A 189 -1.42 -11.97 19.10
C THR A 189 -2.01 -13.24 19.70
N SER A 190 -3.25 -13.14 20.19
CA SER A 190 -3.98 -14.27 20.79
C SER A 190 -4.32 -15.38 19.79
N LYS A 191 -4.58 -15.00 18.53
CA LYS A 191 -4.96 -15.90 17.43
C LYS A 191 -4.19 -15.56 16.17
N ARG A 192 -4.20 -16.48 15.19
CA ARG A 192 -3.64 -16.27 13.84
C ARG A 192 -4.34 -15.11 13.13
N VAL A 193 -5.67 -15.07 13.23
CA VAL A 193 -6.51 -13.93 12.86
C VAL A 193 -7.07 -13.32 14.16
N PRO A 194 -6.42 -12.29 14.72
CA PRO A 194 -6.92 -11.59 15.90
C PRO A 194 -8.11 -10.70 15.55
N LYS A 195 -8.82 -10.21 16.58
CA LYS A 195 -9.82 -9.15 16.39
C LYS A 195 -9.12 -7.82 16.12
N GLU A 196 -9.74 -6.96 15.33
CA GLU A 196 -9.26 -5.60 15.07
C GLU A 196 -8.94 -4.82 16.36
N SER A 197 -9.79 -4.93 17.38
CA SER A 197 -9.58 -4.28 18.68
C SER A 197 -8.27 -4.70 19.37
N GLU A 198 -7.84 -5.97 19.19
CA GLU A 198 -6.56 -6.43 19.72
C GLU A 198 -5.41 -5.79 18.95
N LEU A 199 -5.52 -5.70 17.61
CA LEU A 199 -4.52 -5.04 16.77
C LEU A 199 -4.40 -3.56 17.14
N THR A 200 -5.50 -2.82 17.25
CA THR A 200 -5.49 -1.41 17.68
C THR A 200 -4.78 -1.26 19.03
N TYR A 201 -5.05 -2.15 20.00
CA TYR A 201 -4.39 -2.13 21.30
C TYR A 201 -2.87 -2.35 21.20
N LYS A 202 -2.39 -3.22 20.28
CA LYS A 202 -0.95 -3.44 20.07
C LYS A 202 -0.23 -2.17 19.57
N PHE A 203 -0.95 -1.29 18.89
CA PHE A 203 -0.43 -0.01 18.40
C PHE A 203 -0.78 1.20 19.29
N ILE A 204 -1.40 1.03 20.46
CA ILE A 204 -1.83 2.19 21.28
C ILE A 204 -0.66 3.10 21.70
N ASN A 205 0.51 2.52 21.97
CA ASN A 205 1.71 3.27 22.34
C ASN A 205 2.38 3.98 21.14
N CYS A 206 1.90 3.69 19.93
CA CYS A 206 2.34 4.28 18.67
C CYS A 206 1.61 5.58 18.30
N GLY A 207 0.94 6.20 19.26
CA GLY A 207 0.21 7.45 19.01
C GLY A 207 -1.02 7.27 18.12
N THR A 208 -1.53 6.04 17.97
CA THR A 208 -2.71 5.75 17.16
C THR A 208 -3.84 5.15 17.97
N LEU A 209 -5.06 5.57 17.60
CA LEU A 209 -6.31 5.05 18.14
C LEU A 209 -7.27 4.60 17.02
N LYS A 210 -6.89 4.76 15.74
CA LYS A 210 -7.81 4.53 14.63
C LYS A 210 -7.16 3.62 13.55
N PRO A 211 -7.67 2.39 13.36
CA PRO A 211 -7.32 1.59 12.19
C PRO A 211 -7.79 2.31 10.91
N LEU A 212 -7.04 2.13 9.82
CA LEU A 212 -7.44 2.64 8.51
C LEU A 212 -8.33 1.63 7.79
N TYR A 213 -8.01 0.34 7.94
CA TYR A 213 -8.72 -0.73 7.27
C TYR A 213 -8.45 -2.07 7.95
N PHE A 214 -9.45 -2.93 8.03
CA PHE A 214 -9.34 -4.32 8.46
C PHE A 214 -10.30 -5.21 7.65
N ASP A 215 -9.78 -6.30 7.10
CA ASP A 215 -10.60 -7.36 6.46
C ASP A 215 -9.92 -8.72 6.61
N SER A 216 -10.69 -9.70 7.05
CA SER A 216 -10.25 -11.09 7.20
C SER A 216 -11.11 -12.08 6.42
N GLU A 217 -12.13 -11.59 5.71
CA GLU A 217 -13.14 -12.45 5.10
C GLU A 217 -12.61 -13.12 3.83
N ASP A 218 -11.78 -12.42 3.04
CA ASP A 218 -11.26 -12.89 1.75
C ASP A 218 -9.93 -13.65 1.83
N LEU A 219 -9.35 -13.75 3.04
CA LEU A 219 -8.04 -14.36 3.32
C LEU A 219 -8.14 -15.56 4.28
N LYS A 220 -9.20 -16.35 4.11
CA LYS A 220 -9.50 -17.53 4.92
C LYS A 220 -8.81 -18.80 4.45
#